data_AF-A0A960U9J2-F1
#
_entry.id   AF-A0A960U9J2-F1
#
_cell.length_a   1.000
_cell.length_b   1.000
_cell.length_c   1.000
_cell.angle_alpha   90.00
_cell.angle_beta   90.00
_cell.angle_gamma   90.00
#
_symmetry.space_group_name_H-M   'P 1'
#
loop_
_entity.id
_entity.type
_entity.pdbx_description
1 polymer ?
#
loop_
_entity_poly.entity_id
_entity_poly.type
_entity_poly.pdbx_seq_one_letter_code
_entity_poly.pdbx_strand_id
1 'polypeptide(L)'
;MDKDKVLDEIFMNDPLGLLNIIPRKSNTHTEDERLIASFLEINEFITINKKEPEATSLANISEYQLYSRLKSLRSSYEKIVKLKPHDIYNLLPEVVEHNTIERQKKKKKKKQNHIVFFFFVF
;
A
#
# COMPACT_ATOMS: atom_id res chain seq x y z
N MET A 1 -4.70 45.51 -31.45
CA MET A 1 -3.65 44.93 -30.60
C MET A 1 -3.48 43.49 -31.00
N ASP A 2 -2.25 43.09 -31.28
CA ASP A 2 -1.90 41.75 -31.71
C ASP A 2 -1.89 40.82 -30.49
N LYS A 3 -2.68 39.75 -30.52
CA LYS A 3 -2.91 38.90 -29.33
C LYS A 3 -1.62 38.17 -28.92
N ASP A 4 -0.80 37.83 -29.90
CA ASP A 4 0.45 37.11 -29.68
C ASP A 4 1.46 37.98 -28.91
N LYS A 5 1.51 39.28 -29.23
CA LYS A 5 2.36 40.25 -28.51
C LYS A 5 1.93 40.44 -27.06
N VAL A 6 0.62 40.47 -26.79
CA VAL A 6 0.09 40.59 -25.43
C VAL A 6 0.40 39.33 -24.62
N LEU A 7 0.35 38.15 -25.24
CA LEU A 7 0.74 36.90 -24.58
C LEU A 7 2.24 36.89 -24.25
N ASP A 8 3.10 37.30 -25.19
CA ASP A 8 4.55 37.38 -24.96
C ASP A 8 4.89 38.30 -23.79
N GLU A 9 4.23 39.44 -23.67
CA GLU A 9 4.41 40.37 -22.54
C GLU A 9 3.99 39.76 -21.20
N ILE A 10 2.90 38.97 -21.17
CA ILE A 10 2.44 38.25 -19.97
C ILE A 10 3.43 37.15 -19.56
N PHE A 11 4.01 36.42 -20.52
CA PHE A 11 4.99 35.36 -20.25
C PHE A 11 6.37 35.91 -19.83
N MET A 12 6.78 37.04 -20.38
CA MET A 12 8.07 37.67 -20.08
C MET A 12 8.08 38.37 -18.71
N ASN A 13 6.93 38.79 -18.20
CA ASN A 13 6.80 39.55 -16.96
C ASN A 13 5.98 38.77 -15.91
N ASP A 14 6.53 37.64 -15.45
CA ASP A 14 5.98 36.83 -14.34
C ASP A 14 6.79 37.04 -13.05
N PRO A 15 6.65 38.19 -12.36
CA PRO A 15 7.38 38.48 -11.12
C PRO A 15 7.02 37.54 -9.96
N LEU A 16 5.89 36.83 -10.08
CA LEU A 16 5.40 35.91 -9.07
C LEU A 16 5.82 34.45 -9.36
N GLY A 17 6.41 34.18 -10.53
CA GLY A 17 6.85 32.85 -10.94
C GLY A 17 5.70 31.83 -10.99
N LEU A 18 4.45 32.27 -11.19
CA LEU A 18 3.27 31.41 -11.17
C LEU A 18 3.24 30.43 -12.35
N LEU A 19 3.89 30.79 -13.45
CA LEU A 19 3.99 29.96 -14.64
C LEU A 19 5.09 28.89 -14.49
N ASN A 20 6.01 29.07 -13.54
CA ASN A 20 7.02 28.10 -13.18
C ASN A 20 6.46 27.09 -12.16
N ILE A 21 5.71 26.11 -12.66
CA ILE A 21 5.17 25.05 -11.82
C ILE A 21 6.28 24.07 -11.43
N ILE A 22 6.77 24.17 -10.19
CA ILE A 22 7.58 23.11 -9.60
C ILE A 22 6.62 21.96 -9.26
N PRO A 23 6.79 20.76 -9.85
CA PRO A 23 5.95 19.62 -9.49
C PRO A 23 6.14 19.35 -8.00
N ARG A 24 5.07 19.48 -7.23
CA ARG A 24 5.07 19.11 -5.81
C ARG A 24 5.37 17.61 -5.76
N LYS A 25 6.56 17.23 -5.30
CA LYS A 25 6.78 15.86 -4.84
C LYS A 25 5.76 15.64 -3.73
N SER A 26 4.76 14.81 -3.98
CA SER A 26 3.79 14.49 -2.96
C SER A 26 4.56 13.85 -1.81
N ASN A 27 4.57 14.51 -0.65
CA ASN A 27 5.04 13.93 0.61
C ASN A 27 4.11 12.82 1.11
N THR A 28 3.39 12.18 0.19
CA THR A 28 2.54 11.04 0.45
C THR A 28 3.45 9.89 0.81
N HIS A 29 3.44 9.53 2.10
CA HIS A 29 3.95 8.25 2.57
C HIS A 29 3.55 7.16 1.59
N THR A 30 4.54 6.38 1.17
CA THR A 30 4.29 5.24 0.29
C THR A 30 3.27 4.31 0.95
N GLU A 31 2.50 3.57 0.15
CA GLU A 31 1.51 2.62 0.68
C GLU A 31 2.13 1.63 1.68
N ASP A 32 3.41 1.29 1.48
CA ASP A 32 4.18 0.42 2.37
C ASP A 32 4.52 1.08 3.71
N GLU A 33 4.93 2.35 3.72
CA GLU A 33 5.15 3.09 4.96
C GLU A 33 3.86 3.22 5.79
N ARG A 34 2.73 3.49 5.12
CA ARG A 34 1.42 3.56 5.77
C ARG A 34 1.03 2.22 6.38
N LEU A 35 1.28 1.13 5.65
CA LEU A 35 1.04 -0.23 6.13
C LEU A 35 1.89 -0.53 7.38
N ILE A 36 3.19 -0.21 7.34
CA ILE A 36 4.11 -0.42 8.47
C ILE A 36 3.67 0.41 9.67
N ALA A 37 3.39 1.71 9.50
CA ALA A 37 2.92 2.57 10.57
C ALA A 37 1.65 2.02 11.23
N SER A 38 0.70 1.52 10.43
CA SER A 38 -0.54 0.94 10.95
C SER A 38 -0.34 -0.34 11.77
N PHE A 39 0.75 -1.08 11.51
CA PHE A 39 1.11 -2.28 12.26
C PHE A 39 1.89 -1.93 13.53
N LEU A 40 2.75 -0.91 13.49
CA LEU A 40 3.46 -0.40 14.67
C LEU A 40 2.49 0.10 15.75
N GLU A 41 1.37 0.70 15.36
CA GLU A 41 0.30 1.10 16.30
C GLU A 41 -0.23 -0.10 17.11
N ILE A 42 -0.33 -1.29 16.48
CA ILE A 42 -0.75 -2.52 17.16
C ILE A 42 0.34 -2.98 18.16
N ASN A 43 1.62 -2.91 17.77
CA ASN A 43 2.72 -3.23 18.67
C ASN A 43 2.77 -2.27 19.88
N GLU A 44 2.55 -0.98 19.65
CA GLU A 44 2.51 0.02 20.71
C GLU A 44 1.35 -0.24 21.68
N PHE A 45 0.18 -0.58 21.16
CA PHE A 45 -0.96 -0.99 21.99
C PHE A 45 -0.59 -2.17 22.91
N ILE A 46 0.10 -3.19 22.39
CA ILE A 46 0.54 -4.34 23.19
C ILE A 46 1.62 -3.94 24.19
N THR A 47 2.51 -3.02 23.81
CA THR A 47 3.55 -2.50 24.71
C THR A 47 2.94 -1.87 25.95
N ILE A 48 1.90 -1.05 25.76
CA ILE A 48 1.21 -0.31 26.81
C ILE A 48 0.30 -1.23 27.62
N ASN A 49 -0.53 -2.04 26.95
CA ASN A 49 -1.58 -2.81 27.59
C ASN A 49 -1.16 -4.23 27.99
N LYS A 50 0.02 -4.69 27.54
CA LYS A 50 0.56 -6.04 27.76
C LYS A 50 -0.34 -7.17 27.27
N LYS A 51 -1.30 -6.86 26.39
CA LYS A 51 -2.29 -7.78 25.82
C LYS A 51 -2.54 -7.48 24.36
N GLU A 52 -2.93 -8.50 23.59
CA GLU A 52 -3.42 -8.34 22.23
C GLU A 52 -4.76 -7.58 22.22
N PRO A 53 -5.07 -6.80 21.17
CA PRO A 53 -6.38 -6.18 21.03
C PRO A 53 -7.47 -7.23 20.83
N GLU A 54 -8.55 -7.15 21.61
CA GLU A 54 -9.64 -8.11 21.59
C GLU A 54 -10.93 -7.58 20.96
N ALA A 55 -11.71 -8.49 20.38
CA ALA A 55 -13.01 -8.16 19.77
C ALA A 55 -14.11 -7.82 20.80
N THR A 56 -13.93 -8.26 22.05
CA THR A 56 -14.97 -8.25 23.10
C THR A 56 -15.23 -6.84 23.64
N SER A 57 -14.26 -5.94 23.52
CA SER A 57 -14.33 -4.58 24.05
C SER A 57 -15.18 -3.65 23.18
N LEU A 58 -16.51 -3.82 23.13
CA LEU A 58 -17.40 -2.83 22.49
C LEU A 58 -17.36 -1.45 23.17
N ALA A 59 -16.90 -1.40 24.43
CA ALA A 59 -16.67 -0.14 25.15
C ALA A 59 -15.44 0.63 24.62
N ASN A 60 -14.47 -0.07 24.00
CA ASN A 60 -13.25 0.53 23.45
C ASN A 60 -13.22 0.36 21.94
N ILE A 61 -13.84 1.31 21.24
CA ILE A 61 -13.91 1.33 19.76
C ILE A 61 -12.50 1.29 19.15
N SER A 62 -11.52 1.97 19.76
CA SER A 62 -10.12 1.97 19.32
C SER A 62 -9.47 0.58 19.38
N GLU A 63 -9.70 -0.17 20.47
CA GLU A 63 -9.20 -1.54 20.62
C GLU A 63 -9.80 -2.47 19.56
N TYR A 64 -11.12 -2.35 19.33
CA TYR A 64 -11.79 -3.12 18.29
C TYR A 64 -11.24 -2.80 16.88
N GLN A 65 -10.93 -1.54 16.61
CA GLN A 65 -10.31 -1.14 15.33
C GLN A 65 -8.94 -1.80 15.14
N LEU A 66 -8.10 -1.82 16.19
CA LEU A 66 -6.79 -2.50 16.15
C LEU A 66 -6.95 -4.00 15.96
N TYR A 67 -7.91 -4.63 16.64
CA TYR A 67 -8.23 -6.05 16.46
C TYR A 67 -8.64 -6.36 15.01
N SER A 68 -9.58 -5.60 14.46
CA SER A 68 -10.06 -5.79 13.08
C SER A 68 -8.93 -5.60 12.08
N ARG A 69 -8.06 -4.61 12.32
CA ARG A 69 -6.87 -4.39 11.50
C ARG A 69 -5.92 -5.57 11.57
N LEU A 70 -5.56 -6.03 12.77
CA LEU A 70 -4.68 -7.20 12.95
C LEU A 70 -5.22 -8.44 12.24
N LYS A 71 -6.54 -8.68 12.35
CA LYS A 71 -7.24 -9.75 11.64
C LYS A 71 -7.10 -9.63 10.12
N SER A 72 -7.24 -8.42 9.57
CA SER A 72 -7.08 -8.16 8.14
C SER A 72 -5.62 -8.30 7.66
N LEU A 73 -4.63 -8.07 8.52
CA LEU A 73 -3.22 -8.25 8.19
C LEU A 73 -2.88 -9.74 8.14
N ARG A 74 -3.39 -10.53 9.11
CA ARG A 74 -3.23 -11.98 9.18
C ARG A 74 -3.86 -12.74 7.99
N SER A 75 -4.79 -12.14 7.25
CA SER A 75 -5.42 -12.79 6.10
C SER A 75 -4.65 -12.63 4.79
N SER A 76 -3.68 -11.70 4.72
CA SER A 76 -2.96 -11.40 3.49
C SER A 76 -1.49 -11.79 3.59
N TYR A 77 -1.11 -12.84 2.85
CA TYR A 77 0.28 -13.32 2.80
C TYR A 77 1.28 -12.22 2.43
N GLU A 78 0.94 -11.35 1.47
CA GLU A 78 1.84 -10.27 1.04
C GLU A 78 2.11 -9.26 2.15
N LYS A 79 1.07 -8.92 2.93
CA LYS A 79 1.20 -8.02 4.07
C LYS A 79 1.99 -8.69 5.19
N ILE A 80 1.74 -9.98 5.45
CA ILE A 80 2.48 -10.75 6.44
C ILE A 80 3.99 -10.72 6.14
N VAL A 81 4.39 -11.03 4.90
CA VAL A 81 5.81 -11.03 4.51
C VAL A 81 6.43 -9.64 4.70
N LYS A 82 5.74 -8.57 4.31
CA LYS A 82 6.23 -7.20 4.46
C LYS A 82 6.34 -6.76 5.92
N LEU A 83 5.42 -7.20 6.78
CA LEU A 83 5.31 -6.75 8.17
C LEU A 83 6.10 -7.64 9.15
N LYS A 84 6.51 -8.84 8.74
CA LYS A 84 7.25 -9.77 9.61
C LYS A 84 8.53 -9.16 10.23
N PRO A 85 9.33 -8.32 9.54
CA PRO A 85 10.47 -7.64 10.15
C PRO A 85 10.11 -6.70 11.31
N HIS A 86 8.85 -6.26 11.39
CA HIS A 86 8.34 -5.36 12.42
C HIS A 86 7.51 -6.09 13.48
N ASP A 87 7.45 -7.43 13.45
CA ASP A 87 6.59 -8.24 14.31
C ASP A 87 7.27 -8.63 15.62
N ILE A 88 7.37 -7.66 16.53
CA ILE A 88 8.08 -7.80 17.82
C ILE A 88 7.39 -8.84 18.74
N TYR A 89 6.07 -8.94 18.67
CA TYR A 89 5.26 -9.79 19.54
C TYR A 89 4.83 -11.11 18.87
N ASN A 90 5.40 -11.42 17.70
CA ASN A 90 5.10 -12.62 16.92
C ASN A 90 3.59 -12.80 16.65
N LEU A 91 2.90 -11.70 16.34
CA LEU A 91 1.47 -11.62 16.08
C LEU A 91 1.10 -12.20 14.71
N LEU A 92 2.04 -12.25 13.78
CA LEU A 92 1.80 -12.71 12.42
C LEU A 92 2.20 -14.19 12.28
N PRO A 93 1.43 -14.98 11.51
CA PRO A 93 1.75 -16.39 11.30
C PRO A 93 3.12 -16.57 10.63
N GLU A 94 3.75 -17.71 10.88
CA GLU A 94 5.01 -18.05 10.22
C GLU A 94 4.83 -18.18 8.71
N VAL A 95 5.76 -17.56 7.99
CA VAL A 95 5.78 -17.60 6.53
C VAL A 95 6.45 -18.90 6.12
N VAL A 96 5.70 -19.99 6.05
CA VAL A 96 6.21 -21.24 5.46
C VAL A 96 6.32 -21.04 3.95
N GLU A 97 7.53 -21.15 3.38
CA GLU A 97 7.89 -20.82 1.99
C GLU A 97 7.24 -21.72 0.90
N HIS A 98 6.06 -22.30 1.10
CA HIS A 98 5.48 -23.25 0.16
C HIS A 98 4.87 -22.64 -1.13
N ASN A 99 4.87 -21.32 -1.31
CA ASN A 99 4.03 -20.67 -2.34
C ASN A 99 4.75 -19.83 -3.41
N THR A 100 6.05 -20.05 -3.65
CA THR A 100 6.70 -19.53 -4.86
C THR A 100 6.23 -20.28 -6.11
N ILE A 101 5.86 -21.56 -5.97
CA ILE A 101 5.49 -22.45 -7.08
C ILE A 101 4.08 -22.15 -7.63
N GLU A 102 3.11 -21.82 -6.78
CA GLU A 102 1.72 -21.57 -7.17
C GLU A 102 1.54 -20.25 -7.96
N ARG A 103 2.29 -19.20 -7.60
CA ARG A 103 2.28 -17.91 -8.32
C ARG A 103 2.83 -18.02 -9.75
N GLN A 104 3.78 -18.93 -9.99
CA GLN A 104 4.31 -19.22 -11.32
C GLN A 104 3.33 -20.02 -12.19
N LYS A 105 2.55 -20.95 -11.60
CA LYS A 105 1.53 -21.74 -12.31
C LYS A 105 0.43 -20.86 -12.93
N LYS A 106 -0.04 -19.81 -12.23
CA LYS A 106 -1.05 -18.87 -12.76
C LYS A 106 -0.55 -18.06 -13.96
N LYS A 107 0.74 -17.66 -14.00
CA LYS A 107 1.32 -16.93 -15.14
C LYS A 107 1.50 -17.83 -16.37
N LYS A 108 1.91 -19.09 -16.21
CA LYS A 108 2.01 -20.05 -17.32
C LYS A 108 0.64 -20.38 -17.92
N LYS A 109 -0.40 -20.56 -17.10
CA LYS A 109 -1.76 -20.89 -17.59
C LYS A 109 -2.37 -19.77 -18.45
N LYS A 110 -2.13 -18.50 -18.12
CA LYS A 110 -2.56 -17.35 -18.96
C LYS A 110 -1.83 -17.30 -20.31
N LYS A 111 -0.53 -17.59 -20.36
CA LYS A 111 0.26 -17.56 -21.60
C LYS A 111 -0.08 -18.72 -22.53
N GLN A 112 -0.39 -19.89 -21.98
CA GLN A 112 -0.82 -21.07 -22.75
C GLN A 112 -2.21 -20.85 -23.39
N ASN A 113 -3.16 -20.25 -22.65
CA ASN A 113 -4.49 -19.96 -23.20
C ASN A 113 -4.43 -18.94 -24.36
N HIS A 114 -3.50 -17.98 -24.32
CA HIS A 114 -3.32 -17.02 -25.41
C HIS A 114 -2.70 -17.66 -26.67
N ILE A 115 -1.82 -18.65 -26.52
CA ILE A 115 -1.22 -19.38 -27.65
C ILE A 115 -2.25 -20.30 -28.32
N VAL A 116 -3.06 -21.02 -27.53
CA VAL A 116 -4.10 -21.89 -28.08
C VAL A 116 -5.18 -21.09 -28.81
N PHE A 117 -5.51 -19.89 -28.33
CA PHE A 117 -6.46 -19.00 -29.02
C PHE A 117 -5.93 -18.46 -30.35
N PHE A 118 -4.61 -18.24 -30.48
CA PHE A 118 -4.01 -17.73 -31.70
C PHE A 118 -3.89 -18.78 -32.82
N PHE A 119 -3.81 -20.07 -32.48
CA PHE A 119 -3.71 -21.16 -33.46
C PHE A 119 -5.07 -21.65 -34.01
N PHE A 120 -6.19 -21.15 -33.50
CA PHE A 120 -7.54 -21.61 -33.87
C PHE A 120 -8.31 -20.63 -34.78
N VAL A 121 -7.65 -19.59 -35.28
CA VAL A 121 -8.28 -18.51 -36.11
C VAL A 121 -7.66 -18.43 -37.53
N PHE A 122 -6.94 -19.45 -37.99
CA PHE A 122 -6.46 -19.56 -39.36
C PHE A 122 -6.84 -20.91 -39.98
#